data_AF-A0A845G9X4-F1
#
_entry.id   AF-A0A845G9X4-F1
#
_cell.length_a   1.000
_cell.length_b   1.000
_cell.length_c   1.000
_cell.angle_alpha   90.00
_cell.angle_beta   90.00
_cell.angle_gamma   90.00
#
_symmetry.space_group_name_H-M   'P 1'
#
loop_
_entity.id
_entity.type
_entity.pdbx_description
1 polymer ?
#
loop_
_entity_poly.entity_id
_entity_poly.type
_entity_poly.pdbx_seq_one_letter_code
_entity_poly.pdbx_strand_id
1 'polypeptide(L)'
;MERLFAQFELLYGSRLADLWRGTDVRGVKETWRSNLAGLSVGEVKRGLAACLAKPWPPTLPEFLQLCRPPTDAESMFAEAQCQVSRRVFGDDLWPCKALYWAAVEFTFADLRALSWQNARARWTRILAAKLAHEHELADVPRPVPALPAPGQALTDVRTARARLQDIKALLKSTPPNTRNT
;
A
#
# COMPACT_ATOMS: atom_id res chain seq x y z
N MET A 1 -11.69 -14.97 -23.01
CA MET A 1 -11.90 -14.01 -24.10
C MET A 1 -13.34 -13.89 -24.54
N GLU A 2 -14.01 -14.98 -24.93
CA GLU A 2 -15.42 -14.91 -25.36
C GLU A 2 -16.33 -14.21 -24.34
N ARG A 3 -16.20 -14.53 -23.05
CA ARG A 3 -16.96 -13.86 -21.97
C ARG A 3 -16.73 -12.34 -21.92
N LEU A 4 -15.50 -11.87 -22.17
CA LEU A 4 -15.17 -10.44 -22.13
C LEU A 4 -15.80 -9.71 -23.32
N PHE A 5 -15.68 -10.27 -24.53
CA PHE A 5 -16.28 -9.69 -25.73
C PHE A 5 -17.81 -9.71 -25.68
N ALA A 6 -18.42 -10.78 -25.14
CA ALA A 6 -19.86 -10.81 -24.90
C ALA A 6 -20.31 -9.69 -23.94
N GLN A 7 -19.51 -9.38 -22.90
CA GLN A 7 -19.81 -8.24 -22.01
C GLN A 7 -19.71 -6.90 -22.75
N PHE A 8 -18.71 -6.71 -23.62
CA PHE A 8 -18.65 -5.50 -24.43
C PHE A 8 -19.81 -5.38 -25.42
N GLU A 9 -20.27 -6.47 -26.02
CA GLU A 9 -21.44 -6.48 -26.90
C GLU A 9 -22.69 -6.04 -26.13
N LEU A 10 -22.87 -6.52 -24.90
CA LEU A 10 -23.97 -6.10 -24.02
C LEU A 10 -23.88 -4.63 -23.59
N LEU A 11 -22.67 -4.11 -23.34
CA LEU A 11 -22.46 -2.73 -22.90
C LEU A 11 -22.59 -1.71 -24.03
N TYR A 12 -22.11 -2.05 -25.23
CA TYR A 12 -21.91 -1.08 -26.31
C TYR A 12 -22.75 -1.34 -27.56
N GLY A 13 -23.37 -2.53 -27.67
CA GLY A 13 -24.20 -2.91 -28.81
C GLY A 13 -23.45 -2.81 -30.15
N SER A 14 -24.10 -2.22 -31.14
CA SER A 14 -23.55 -2.08 -32.50
C SER A 14 -22.22 -1.32 -32.54
N ARG A 15 -21.94 -0.45 -31.57
CA ARG A 15 -20.69 0.34 -31.52
C ARG A 15 -19.45 -0.54 -31.44
N LEU A 16 -19.54 -1.70 -30.79
CA LEU A 16 -18.41 -2.64 -30.74
C LEU A 16 -18.14 -3.26 -32.12
N ALA A 17 -19.20 -3.62 -32.85
CA ALA A 17 -19.09 -4.14 -34.21
C ALA A 17 -18.55 -3.07 -35.17
N ASP A 18 -18.96 -1.81 -34.98
CA ASP A 18 -18.47 -0.68 -35.75
C ASP A 18 -16.97 -0.43 -35.52
N LEU A 19 -16.49 -0.54 -34.27
CA LEU A 19 -15.08 -0.33 -33.93
C LEU A 19 -14.14 -1.28 -34.68
N TRP A 20 -14.56 -2.53 -34.89
CA TRP A 20 -13.75 -3.57 -35.53
C TRP A 20 -14.21 -3.91 -36.96
N ARG A 21 -15.05 -3.07 -37.55
CA ARG A 21 -15.53 -3.22 -38.92
C ARG A 21 -14.34 -3.27 -39.87
N GLY A 22 -14.26 -4.32 -40.69
CA GLY A 22 -13.16 -4.52 -41.64
C GLY A 22 -11.84 -5.04 -41.04
N THR A 23 -11.83 -5.43 -39.75
CA THR A 23 -10.66 -6.04 -39.09
C THR A 23 -10.88 -7.55 -38.89
N ASP A 24 -9.79 -8.34 -38.89
CA ASP A 24 -9.87 -9.75 -38.46
C ASP A 24 -10.15 -9.87 -36.96
N VAL A 25 -11.42 -10.12 -36.62
CA VAL A 25 -11.88 -10.26 -35.23
C VAL A 25 -11.18 -11.42 -34.51
N ARG A 26 -10.75 -12.47 -35.22
CA ARG A 26 -10.00 -13.58 -34.60
C ARG A 26 -8.64 -13.11 -34.14
N GLY A 27 -7.88 -12.43 -35.01
CA GLY A 27 -6.61 -11.79 -34.66
C GLY A 27 -6.74 -10.75 -33.54
N VAL A 28 -7.82 -9.98 -33.51
CA VAL A 28 -8.11 -9.05 -32.41
C VAL A 28 -8.25 -9.81 -31.08
N LYS A 29 -9.10 -10.85 -31.04
CA LYS A 29 -9.29 -11.65 -29.82
C LYS A 29 -8.01 -12.33 -29.35
N GLU A 30 -7.16 -12.79 -30.27
CA GLU A 30 -5.85 -13.39 -29.94
C GLU A 30 -4.87 -12.36 -29.38
N THR A 31 -4.81 -11.18 -29.98
CA THR A 31 -3.98 -10.07 -29.50
C THR A 31 -4.41 -9.66 -28.09
N TRP A 32 -5.72 -9.54 -27.85
CA TRP A 32 -6.24 -9.27 -26.51
C TRP A 32 -5.92 -10.42 -25.53
N ARG A 33 -6.05 -11.68 -25.94
CA ARG A 33 -5.72 -12.84 -25.09
C ARG A 33 -4.28 -12.77 -24.61
N SER A 34 -3.35 -12.55 -25.54
CA SER A 34 -1.91 -12.49 -25.26
C SER A 34 -1.57 -11.35 -24.32
N ASN A 35 -2.12 -10.15 -24.55
CA ASN A 35 -1.82 -8.98 -23.72
C ASN A 35 -2.51 -9.02 -22.34
N LEU A 36 -3.68 -9.67 -22.22
CA LEU A 36 -4.37 -9.82 -20.94
C LEU A 36 -3.85 -10.97 -20.08
N ALA A 37 -3.02 -11.86 -20.63
CA ALA A 37 -2.50 -13.03 -19.90
C ALA A 37 -1.72 -12.65 -18.63
N GLY A 38 -1.13 -11.45 -18.59
CA GLY A 38 -0.40 -10.92 -17.42
C GLY A 38 -1.24 -10.14 -16.41
N LEU A 39 -2.58 -10.11 -16.56
CA LEU A 39 -3.47 -9.44 -15.62
C LEU A 39 -4.23 -10.44 -14.75
N SER A 40 -4.38 -10.09 -13.48
CA SER A 40 -5.25 -10.80 -12.55
C SER A 40 -6.72 -10.60 -12.91
N VAL A 41 -7.56 -11.54 -12.47
CA VAL A 41 -9.02 -11.46 -12.63
C VAL A 41 -9.59 -10.17 -12.01
N GLY A 42 -9.00 -9.70 -10.90
CA GLY A 42 -9.41 -8.46 -10.24
C GLY A 42 -9.15 -7.21 -11.10
N GLU A 43 -7.99 -7.14 -11.77
CA GLU A 43 -7.67 -6.03 -12.67
C GLU A 43 -8.60 -6.01 -13.89
N VAL A 44 -8.88 -7.17 -14.49
CA VAL A 44 -9.83 -7.25 -15.62
C VAL A 44 -11.24 -6.83 -15.21
N LYS A 45 -11.70 -7.24 -14.02
CA LYS A 45 -12.99 -6.79 -13.46
C LYS A 45 -13.03 -5.29 -13.24
N ARG A 46 -11.94 -4.69 -12.76
CA ARG A 46 -11.81 -3.24 -12.57
C ARG A 46 -11.92 -2.49 -13.90
N GLY A 47 -11.25 -2.98 -14.94
CA GLY A 47 -11.35 -2.42 -16.28
C GLY A 47 -12.77 -2.47 -16.82
N LEU A 48 -13.46 -3.61 -16.64
CA LEU A 48 -14.85 -3.75 -17.04
C LEU A 48 -15.81 -2.86 -16.24
N ALA A 49 -15.56 -2.62 -14.96
CA ALA A 49 -16.34 -1.67 -14.17
C ALA A 49 -16.15 -0.24 -14.68
N ALA A 50 -14.92 0.15 -15.03
CA ALA A 50 -14.62 1.47 -15.57
C ALA A 50 -15.24 1.71 -16.97
N CYS A 51 -15.48 0.65 -17.75
CA CYS A 51 -16.20 0.71 -19.01
C CYS A 51 -17.62 1.28 -18.88
N LEU A 52 -18.29 1.13 -17.73
CA LEU A 52 -19.64 1.65 -17.49
C LEU A 52 -19.72 3.18 -17.59
N ALA A 53 -18.62 3.88 -17.32
CA ALA A 53 -18.54 5.33 -17.42
C ALA A 53 -18.16 5.82 -18.82
N LYS A 54 -17.85 4.92 -19.76
CA LYS A 54 -17.42 5.29 -21.12
C LYS A 54 -18.57 5.15 -22.12
N PRO A 55 -18.81 6.15 -22.98
CA PRO A 55 -19.83 6.06 -24.02
C PRO A 55 -19.41 5.16 -25.20
N TRP A 56 -18.12 4.90 -25.38
CA TRP A 56 -17.57 4.14 -26.51
C TRP A 56 -16.79 2.91 -26.02
N PRO A 57 -16.82 1.80 -26.77
CA PRO A 57 -16.03 0.62 -26.46
C PRO A 57 -14.53 0.96 -26.47
N PRO A 58 -13.75 0.52 -25.47
CA PRO A 58 -12.33 0.77 -25.44
C PRO A 58 -11.58 -0.11 -26.45
N THR A 59 -10.50 0.42 -27.01
CA THR A 59 -9.44 -0.35 -27.67
C THR A 59 -8.63 -1.15 -26.65
N LEU A 60 -7.79 -2.10 -27.10
CA LEU A 60 -6.94 -2.89 -26.19
C LEU A 60 -6.04 -2.02 -25.29
N PRO A 61 -5.29 -1.03 -25.82
CA PRO A 61 -4.44 -0.19 -24.97
C PRO A 61 -5.24 0.61 -23.94
N GLU A 62 -6.39 1.17 -24.33
CA GLU A 62 -7.26 1.88 -23.40
C GLU A 62 -7.80 0.94 -22.33
N PHE A 63 -8.21 -0.28 -22.70
CA PHE A 63 -8.71 -1.24 -21.74
C PHE A 63 -7.63 -1.68 -20.74
N LEU A 64 -6.37 -1.83 -21.18
CA LEU A 64 -5.24 -2.08 -20.28
C LEU A 64 -5.07 -0.95 -19.25
N GLN A 65 -5.19 0.31 -19.68
CA GLN A 65 -5.19 1.46 -18.77
C GLN A 65 -6.38 1.46 -17.81
N LEU A 66 -7.55 0.98 -18.23
CA LEU A 66 -8.71 0.85 -17.34
C LEU A 66 -8.54 -0.29 -16.33
N CYS A 67 -7.86 -1.37 -16.72
CA CYS A 67 -7.58 -2.50 -15.82
C CYS A 67 -6.56 -2.11 -14.73
N ARG A 68 -5.57 -1.30 -15.12
CA ARG A 68 -4.54 -0.73 -14.27
C ARG A 68 -4.61 0.80 -14.35
N PRO A 69 -5.68 1.40 -13.79
CA PRO A 69 -5.78 2.85 -13.78
C PRO A 69 -4.51 3.38 -13.11
N PRO A 70 -3.92 4.47 -13.64
CA PRO A 70 -2.84 5.13 -12.93
C PRO A 70 -3.36 5.34 -11.52
N THR A 71 -2.72 4.66 -10.56
CA THR A 71 -2.99 4.91 -9.15
C THR A 71 -2.85 6.41 -8.99
N ASP A 72 -3.85 7.08 -8.43
CA ASP A 72 -3.73 8.50 -8.13
C ASP A 72 -2.66 8.66 -7.05
N ALA A 73 -1.42 8.65 -7.52
CA ALA A 73 -0.24 8.58 -6.70
C ALA A 73 -0.10 9.90 -5.93
N GLU A 74 -0.65 11.00 -6.46
CA GLU A 74 -0.72 12.28 -5.77
C GLU A 74 -1.69 12.22 -4.60
N SER A 75 -2.92 11.75 -4.81
CA SER A 75 -3.88 11.57 -3.70
C SER A 75 -3.39 10.57 -2.67
N MET A 76 -2.77 9.46 -3.09
CA MET A 76 -2.17 8.48 -2.18
C MET A 76 -0.97 9.08 -1.43
N PHE A 77 -0.17 9.95 -2.05
CA PHE A 77 0.90 10.67 -1.37
C PHE A 77 0.34 11.62 -0.31
N ALA A 78 -0.71 12.38 -0.64
CA ALA A 78 -1.40 13.25 0.30
C ALA A 78 -1.99 12.46 1.48
N GLU A 79 -2.66 11.35 1.20
CA GLU A 79 -3.20 10.45 2.22
C GLU A 79 -2.08 9.90 3.12
N ALA A 80 -0.97 9.44 2.55
CA ALA A 80 0.17 8.97 3.32
C ALA A 80 0.74 10.06 4.25
N GLN A 81 0.82 11.32 3.81
CA GLN A 81 1.23 12.44 4.66
C GLN A 81 0.25 12.66 5.84
N CYS A 82 -1.05 12.59 5.57
CA CYS A 82 -2.08 12.67 6.62
C CYS A 82 -1.91 11.53 7.64
N GLN A 83 -1.73 10.29 7.17
CA GLN A 83 -1.57 9.13 8.05
C GLN A 83 -0.28 9.17 8.86
N VAL A 84 0.83 9.59 8.27
CA VAL A 84 2.10 9.81 8.99
C VAL A 84 1.97 10.88 10.08
N SER A 85 1.12 11.89 9.89
CA SER A 85 0.84 12.91 10.90
C SER A 85 -0.03 12.37 12.04
N ARG A 86 -1.07 11.58 11.71
CA ARG A 86 -1.96 10.93 12.68
C ARG A 86 -1.27 9.86 13.52
N ARG A 87 -0.30 9.16 12.93
CA ARG A 87 0.42 8.06 13.58
C ARG A 87 1.14 8.47 14.86
N VAL A 88 1.57 9.73 14.96
CA VAL A 88 2.20 10.27 16.19
C VAL A 88 1.24 10.21 17.38
N PHE A 89 -0.06 10.32 17.12
CA PHE A 89 -1.13 10.26 18.12
C PHE A 89 -1.69 8.84 18.32
N GLY A 90 -1.30 7.87 17.47
CA GLY A 90 -1.82 6.51 17.51
C GLY A 90 -3.13 6.29 16.74
N ASP A 91 -3.58 7.29 15.99
CA ASP A 91 -4.89 7.31 15.31
C ASP A 91 -4.79 7.15 13.78
N ASP A 92 -3.72 6.54 13.27
CA ASP A 92 -3.56 6.28 11.83
C ASP A 92 -4.42 5.11 11.37
N LEU A 93 -5.05 5.30 10.21
CA LEU A 93 -5.91 4.33 9.53
C LEU A 93 -5.47 4.24 8.07
N TRP A 94 -4.59 3.30 7.77
CA TRP A 94 -4.06 3.10 6.42
C TRP A 94 -5.08 2.39 5.53
N PRO A 95 -5.47 2.96 4.37
CA PRO A 95 -6.45 2.36 3.47
C PRO A 95 -6.06 0.98 2.92
N CYS A 96 -4.76 0.73 2.75
CA CYS A 96 -4.20 -0.56 2.36
C CYS A 96 -2.78 -0.74 2.91
N LYS A 97 -2.28 -1.98 2.88
CA LYS A 97 -0.93 -2.31 3.36
C LYS A 97 0.13 -1.69 2.46
N ALA A 98 -0.09 -1.65 1.15
CA ALA A 98 0.84 -1.05 0.20
C ALA A 98 1.09 0.42 0.50
N LEU A 99 0.06 1.17 0.89
CA LEU A 99 0.24 2.59 1.20
C LEU A 99 1.16 2.78 2.41
N TYR A 100 0.96 1.98 3.46
CA TYR A 100 1.83 1.99 4.63
C TYR A 100 3.27 1.60 4.28
N TRP A 101 3.45 0.47 3.59
CA TRP A 101 4.79 0.01 3.25
C TRP A 101 5.49 0.87 2.21
N ALA A 102 4.75 1.56 1.35
CA ALA A 102 5.28 2.58 0.46
C ALA A 102 5.74 3.80 1.27
N ALA A 103 4.98 4.22 2.30
CA ALA A 103 5.37 5.30 3.19
C ALA A 103 6.63 4.95 4.02
N VAL A 104 6.77 3.70 4.45
CA VAL A 104 7.99 3.21 5.12
C VAL A 104 9.18 3.24 4.17
N GLU A 105 9.05 2.71 2.95
CA GLU A 105 10.15 2.66 1.98
C GLU A 105 10.52 4.06 1.46
N PHE A 106 9.55 4.95 1.28
CA PHE A 106 9.80 6.35 0.93
C PHE A 106 10.37 7.17 2.10
N THR A 107 10.24 6.65 3.32
CA THR A 107 10.51 7.27 4.63
C THR A 107 9.48 8.32 5.08
N PHE A 108 9.12 8.26 6.37
CA PHE A 108 8.21 9.23 6.98
C PHE A 108 8.80 10.64 7.09
N ALA A 109 10.13 10.76 7.11
CA ALA A 109 10.81 12.05 7.11
C ALA A 109 10.62 12.76 5.76
N ASP A 110 10.93 12.06 4.66
CA ASP A 110 10.77 12.61 3.31
C ASP A 110 9.30 12.89 2.98
N LEU A 111 8.37 12.05 3.44
CA LEU A 111 6.93 12.30 3.29
C LEU A 111 6.51 13.66 3.88
N ARG A 112 7.06 14.04 5.04
CA ARG A 112 6.73 15.32 5.68
C ARG A 112 7.43 16.52 5.03
N ALA A 113 8.58 16.29 4.39
CA ALA A 113 9.44 17.36 3.90
C ALA A 113 9.23 17.71 2.42
N LEU A 114 8.90 16.72 1.59
CA LEU A 114 8.86 16.89 0.14
C LEU A 114 7.46 17.24 -0.37
N SER A 115 7.40 18.18 -1.32
CA SER A 115 6.18 18.42 -2.10
C SER A 115 5.96 17.32 -3.15
N TRP A 116 4.74 17.23 -3.66
CA TRP A 116 4.40 16.28 -4.72
C TRP A 116 5.33 16.36 -5.93
N GLN A 117 5.66 17.58 -6.39
CA GLN A 117 6.51 17.77 -7.57
C GLN A 117 7.90 17.12 -7.41
N ASN A 118 8.47 17.16 -6.21
CA ASN A 118 9.76 16.57 -5.90
C ASN A 118 9.66 15.06 -5.58
N ALA A 119 8.50 14.61 -5.07
CA ALA A 119 8.28 13.22 -4.67
C ALA A 119 7.79 12.32 -5.81
N ARG A 120 7.11 12.88 -6.82
CA ARG A 120 6.27 12.16 -7.80
C ARG A 120 6.93 10.94 -8.42
N ALA A 121 8.11 11.09 -9.01
CA ALA A 121 8.77 9.99 -9.72
C ALA A 121 9.12 8.83 -8.78
N ARG A 122 9.74 9.15 -7.63
CA ARG A 122 10.15 8.13 -6.65
C ARG A 122 8.94 7.48 -5.98
N TRP A 123 7.96 8.29 -5.56
CA TRP A 123 6.75 7.82 -4.91
C TRP A 123 5.92 6.91 -5.81
N THR A 124 5.66 7.33 -7.06
CA THR A 124 4.83 6.56 -8.01
C THR A 124 5.43 5.18 -8.25
N ARG A 125 6.76 5.09 -8.40
CA ARG A 125 7.46 3.81 -8.59
C ARG A 125 7.31 2.90 -7.35
N ILE A 126 7.56 3.42 -6.15
CA ILE A 126 7.48 2.66 -4.90
C ILE A 126 6.03 2.18 -4.67
N LEU A 127 5.06 3.09 -4.79
CA LEU A 127 3.65 2.78 -4.58
C LEU A 127 3.15 1.72 -5.56
N ALA A 128 3.51 1.83 -6.85
CA ALA A 128 3.14 0.83 -7.86
C ALA A 128 3.71 -0.55 -7.53
N ALA A 129 4.98 -0.63 -7.08
CA ALA A 129 5.59 -1.88 -6.67
C ALA A 129 4.89 -2.49 -5.44
N LYS A 130 4.58 -1.68 -4.42
CA LYS A 130 3.86 -2.18 -3.24
C LYS A 130 2.44 -2.64 -3.56
N LEU A 131 1.72 -1.90 -4.41
CA LEU A 131 0.37 -2.29 -4.84
C LEU A 131 0.35 -3.60 -5.61
N ALA A 132 1.35 -3.84 -6.48
CA ALA A 132 1.47 -5.10 -7.21
C ALA A 132 1.63 -6.31 -6.27
N HIS A 133 2.29 -6.10 -5.12
CA HIS A 133 2.58 -7.14 -4.13
C HIS A 133 1.74 -7.00 -2.84
N GLU A 134 0.61 -6.30 -2.87
CA GLU A 134 -0.24 -6.01 -1.68
C GLU A 134 -0.53 -7.26 -0.83
N HIS A 135 -0.82 -8.37 -1.51
CA HIS A 135 -1.19 -9.65 -0.89
C HIS A 135 -0.04 -10.32 -0.13
N GLU A 136 1.21 -10.00 -0.47
CA GLU A 136 2.42 -10.54 0.17
C GLU A 136 2.87 -9.67 1.35
N LEU A 137 2.36 -8.44 1.45
CA LEU A 137 2.77 -7.49 2.47
C LEU A 137 2.24 -7.87 3.86
N ALA A 138 3.12 -7.74 4.86
CA ALA A 138 2.78 -7.90 6.26
C ALA A 138 1.73 -6.86 6.69
N ASP A 139 0.97 -7.19 7.74
CA ASP A 139 -0.02 -6.28 8.30
C ASP A 139 0.63 -5.01 8.87
N VAL A 140 -0.12 -3.91 8.82
CA VAL A 140 0.35 -2.61 9.31
C VAL A 140 0.56 -2.69 10.82
N PRO A 141 1.79 -2.45 11.33
CA PRO A 141 2.06 -2.47 12.75
C PRO A 141 1.29 -1.37 13.48
N ARG A 142 0.67 -1.74 14.61
CA ARG A 142 0.06 -0.77 15.52
C ARG A 142 1.12 0.24 15.99
N PRO A 143 0.79 1.54 16.09
CA PRO A 143 1.72 2.53 16.62
C PRO A 143 2.11 2.14 18.03
N VAL A 144 3.40 1.88 18.23
CA VAL A 144 3.96 1.73 19.58
C VAL A 144 4.38 3.13 20.01
N PRO A 145 3.88 3.66 21.14
CA PRO A 145 4.35 4.93 21.68
C PRO A 145 5.87 4.91 21.76
N ALA A 146 6.52 5.94 21.23
CA ALA A 146 7.97 6.04 21.30
C ALA A 146 8.40 6.03 22.78
N LEU A 147 9.29 5.11 23.14
CA LEU A 147 9.93 5.15 24.45
C LEU A 147 10.64 6.51 24.60
N PRO A 148 10.57 7.14 25.78
CA PRO A 148 11.25 8.41 25.99
C PRO A 148 12.73 8.27 25.65
N ALA A 149 13.32 9.32 25.08
CA ALA A 149 14.72 9.32 24.67
C ALA A 149 15.61 8.87 25.85
N PRO A 150 16.69 8.09 25.61
CA PRO A 150 17.62 7.69 26.65
C PRO A 150 18.12 8.92 27.42
N GLY A 151 17.89 8.95 28.74
CA GLY A 151 18.25 10.08 29.60
C GLY A 151 17.12 11.07 29.95
N GLN A 152 15.94 10.97 29.33
CA GLN A 152 14.75 11.80 29.64
C GLN A 152 13.73 11.09 30.55
N ALA A 153 13.96 9.82 30.92
CA ALA A 153 13.27 9.20 32.03
C ALA A 153 13.79 9.81 33.34
N LEU A 154 13.37 11.03 33.66
CA LEU A 154 13.69 11.64 34.95
C LEU A 154 12.84 10.93 36.02
N THR A 155 13.30 9.77 36.46
CA THR A 155 12.81 9.18 37.71
C THR A 155 13.11 10.17 38.83
N ASP A 156 12.05 10.72 39.44
CA ASP A 156 12.13 11.55 40.64
C ASP A 156 13.11 10.94 41.66
N VAL A 157 13.93 11.78 42.31
CA VAL A 157 15.03 11.36 43.22
C VAL A 157 14.52 10.42 44.31
N ARG A 158 13.28 10.63 44.78
CA ARG A 158 12.62 9.77 45.76
C ARG A 158 12.36 8.37 45.22
N THR A 159 11.90 8.29 43.97
CA THR A 159 11.61 7.01 43.29
C THR A 159 12.88 6.27 42.94
N ALA A 160 13.92 6.97 42.49
CA ALA A 160 15.24 6.39 42.23
C ALA A 160 15.86 5.80 43.51
N ARG A 161 15.78 6.53 44.63
CA ARG A 161 16.29 6.05 45.94
C ARG A 161 15.54 4.82 46.44
N ALA A 162 14.22 4.78 46.31
CA ALA A 162 13.42 3.61 46.70
C ALA A 162 13.82 2.36 45.89
N ARG A 163 13.92 2.48 44.57
CA ARG A 163 14.33 1.37 43.69
C ARG A 163 15.74 0.86 44.00
N LEU A 164 16.68 1.75 44.32
CA LEU A 164 18.03 1.37 44.72
C LEU A 164 18.06 0.64 46.07
N GLN A 165 17.18 0.99 47.00
CA GLN A 165 17.06 0.29 48.28
C GLN A 165 16.52 -1.14 48.08
N ASP A 166 15.51 -1.31 47.21
CA ASP A 166 14.96 -2.63 46.87
C ASP A 166 16.03 -3.53 46.23
N ILE A 167 16.80 -3.00 45.27
CA ILE A 167 17.89 -3.73 44.62
C ILE A 167 18.97 -4.10 45.65
N LYS A 168 19.31 -3.18 46.57
CA LYS A 168 20.28 -3.44 47.64
C LYS A 168 19.80 -4.52 48.61
N ALA A 169 18.50 -4.58 48.89
CA ALA A 169 17.91 -5.62 49.73
C ALA A 169 17.97 -7.00 49.04
N LEU A 170 17.64 -7.05 47.75
CA LEU A 170 17.73 -8.27 46.92
C LEU A 170 19.16 -8.82 46.83
N LEU A 171 20.16 -7.95 46.70
CA LEU A 171 21.56 -8.37 46.65
C LEU A 171 22.06 -8.88 48.02
N LYS A 172 21.51 -8.37 49.13
CA LYS A 172 21.83 -8.86 50.47
C LYS A 172 21.14 -10.17 50.83
N SER A 173 19.97 -10.43 50.25
CA SER A 173 19.21 -11.67 50.48
C SER A 173 19.62 -12.82 49.55
N THR A 174 20.58 -12.60 48.63
CA THR A 174 21.12 -13.66 47.78
C THR A 174 22.15 -14.46 48.60
N PRO A 175 21.88 -15.71 49.02
CA PRO A 175 22.85 -16.51 49.76
C PRO A 175 24.05 -16.87 48.86
N PRO A 176 25.25 -17.08 49.43
CA PRO A 176 26.43 -17.45 48.66
C PRO A 176 26.19 -18.78 47.93
N ASN A 177 26.33 -18.73 46.61
CA ASN A 177 26.30 -19.86 45.69
C ASN A 177 27.37 -20.90 46.13
N THR A 178 26.95 -21.91 46.88
CA THR A 178 27.78 -23.03 47.28
C THR A 178 27.94 -23.96 46.08
N ARG A 179 28.97 -23.70 45.27
CA ARG A 179 29.48 -24.70 44.32
C ARG A 179 30.40 -25.66 45.08
N ASN A 180 29.86 -26.84 45.37
CA ASN A 180 30.56 -28.00 45.91
C ASN A 180 31.76 -28.40 45.02
N THR A 181 32.87 -28.71 45.68
CA THR A 181 33.92 -29.64 45.21
C THR A 181 33.59 -31.06 45.66
#